data_AF-A0A091GL41-F1
#
_entry.id   AF-A0A091GL41-F1
#
_cell.length_a   1.000
_cell.length_b   1.000
_cell.length_c   1.000
_cell.angle_alpha   90.00
_cell.angle_beta   90.00
_cell.angle_gamma   90.00
#
_symmetry.space_group_name_H-M   'P 1'
#
loop_
_entity.id
_entity.type
_entity.pdbx_description
1 polymer ?
#
loop_
_entity_poly.entity_id
_entity_poly.type
_entity_poly.pdbx_seq_one_letter_code
_entity_poly.pdbx_strand_id
1 'polypeptide(L)'
;CGGSSDEEQDFFSEKCDFETDLCKALHELNLQPGWIRRNGKSGMGPPYSDHNGNDSAYFLSLSSEMQSFSATLRTNVFLPTDEEHICQITFHYWVSQMSGTLMVGLQKQSEDNITNIWQDSGELQNQWKASTVTINSTEKYKV
;
A
#
# COMPACT_ATOMS: atom_id res chain seq x y z
N CYS A 1 -2.52 -12.91 -1.28
CA CYS A 1 -1.38 -13.26 -0.43
C CYS A 1 -1.94 -13.46 0.96
N GLY A 2 -1.75 -14.63 1.59
CA GLY A 2 -2.41 -14.97 2.85
C GLY A 2 -1.54 -14.66 4.08
N GLY A 3 -2.13 -14.07 5.11
CA GLY A 3 -1.50 -13.87 6.41
C GLY A 3 -1.61 -15.09 7.33
N SER A 4 -0.62 -15.27 8.19
CA SER A 4 -0.60 -16.31 9.23
C SER A 4 -1.39 -15.88 10.47
N SER A 5 -2.72 -15.85 10.38
CA SER A 5 -3.60 -15.91 11.57
C SER A 5 -4.35 -17.23 11.49
N ASP A 6 -4.59 -17.88 12.63
CA ASP A 6 -5.16 -19.23 12.80
C ASP A 6 -6.62 -19.42 12.30
N GLU A 7 -6.97 -18.79 11.18
CA GLU A 7 -8.18 -19.04 10.41
C GLU A 7 -7.79 -19.83 9.16
N GLU A 8 -8.44 -20.98 9.02
CA GLU A 8 -8.34 -21.97 7.95
C GLU A 8 -7.93 -21.36 6.59
N GLN A 9 -6.94 -21.99 5.93
CA GLN A 9 -6.37 -21.58 4.65
C GLN A 9 -7.45 -21.24 3.62
N ASP A 10 -7.86 -19.97 3.59
CA ASP A 10 -8.64 -19.42 2.52
C ASP A 10 -7.76 -18.41 1.81
N PHE A 11 -7.64 -18.61 0.49
CA PHE A 11 -6.85 -17.80 -0.43
C PHE A 11 -7.53 -16.42 -0.60
N PHE A 12 -7.78 -15.72 0.51
CA PHE A 12 -8.41 -14.41 0.49
C PHE A 12 -7.48 -13.48 -0.28
N SER A 13 -8.01 -13.02 -1.41
CA SER A 13 -7.66 -11.71 -1.93
C SER A 13 -8.06 -10.72 -0.84
N GLU A 14 -7.12 -10.40 0.05
CA GLU A 14 -7.28 -9.34 1.03
C GLU A 14 -7.38 -8.02 0.25
N LYS A 15 -8.61 -7.69 -0.17
CA LYS A 15 -8.90 -6.43 -0.84
C LYS A 15 -8.99 -5.35 0.23
N CYS A 16 -8.16 -4.35 0.09
CA CYS A 16 -8.17 -3.17 0.93
C CYS A 16 -8.64 -1.96 0.13
N ASP A 17 -9.84 -1.47 0.41
CA ASP A 17 -10.46 -0.33 -0.29
C ASP A 17 -10.57 0.94 0.55
N PHE A 18 -10.22 0.89 1.85
CA PHE A 18 -10.23 2.02 2.77
C PHE A 18 -11.62 2.65 3.02
N GLU A 19 -12.71 2.00 2.63
CA GLU A 19 -14.08 2.56 2.74
C GLU A 19 -14.65 2.49 4.16
N THR A 20 -14.33 1.44 4.90
CA THR A 20 -14.77 1.27 6.29
C THR A 20 -13.66 1.58 7.28
N ASP A 21 -12.48 1.01 7.04
CA ASP A 21 -11.35 0.97 7.96
C ASP A 21 -10.02 0.91 7.21
N LEU A 22 -8.92 0.94 7.96
CA LEU A 22 -7.56 0.88 7.39
C LEU A 22 -7.12 -0.54 7.01
N CYS A 23 -8.05 -1.48 6.89
CA CYS A 23 -7.82 -2.89 6.64
C CYS A 23 -6.97 -3.57 7.72
N LYS A 24 -7.36 -4.79 8.12
CA LYS A 24 -6.59 -5.57 9.10
C LYS A 24 -5.13 -5.80 8.68
N ALA A 25 -4.89 -5.87 7.36
CA ALA A 25 -3.58 -6.03 6.76
C ALA A 25 -2.60 -4.91 7.15
N LEU A 26 -3.06 -3.69 7.47
CA LEU A 26 -2.20 -2.52 7.66
C LEU A 26 -2.10 -2.09 9.13
N HIS A 27 -2.12 -3.07 10.04
CA HIS A 27 -2.24 -2.87 11.49
C HIS A 27 -1.20 -1.89 12.10
N GLU A 28 -0.07 -1.64 11.43
CA GLU A 28 0.98 -0.71 11.85
C GLU A 28 0.72 0.77 11.48
N LEU A 29 -0.35 1.10 10.75
CA LEU A 29 -0.73 2.49 10.44
C LEU A 29 -0.99 3.35 11.69
N ASN A 30 -1.42 2.73 12.78
CA ASN A 30 -1.62 3.43 14.06
C ASN A 30 -0.30 3.90 14.71
N LEU A 31 0.87 3.50 14.16
CA LEU A 31 2.19 3.79 14.73
C LEU A 31 3.06 4.70 13.85
N GLN A 32 2.69 4.97 12.59
CA GLN A 32 3.49 5.80 11.67
C GLN A 32 2.77 7.11 11.31
N PRO A 33 3.25 8.27 11.79
CA PRO A 33 2.68 9.56 11.42
C PRO A 33 3.01 9.86 9.95
N GLY A 34 1.99 10.04 9.10
CA GLY A 34 2.19 10.54 7.74
C GLY A 34 1.12 10.14 6.73
N TRP A 35 0.47 8.99 6.87
CA TRP A 35 -0.67 8.61 6.02
C TRP A 35 -1.99 9.03 6.67
N ILE A 36 -2.85 9.69 5.89
CA ILE A 36 -4.20 10.09 6.29
C ILE A 36 -5.23 9.48 5.35
N ARG A 37 -6.34 9.01 5.92
CA ARG A 37 -7.51 8.59 5.16
C ARG A 37 -8.34 9.82 4.81
N ARG A 38 -8.51 10.09 3.51
CA ARG A 38 -9.32 11.21 3.00
C ARG A 38 -10.14 10.81 1.79
N ASN A 39 -11.05 11.67 1.36
CA ASN A 39 -11.81 11.52 0.13
C ASN A 39 -11.64 12.78 -0.74
N GLY A 40 -12.22 12.73 -1.94
CA GLY A 40 -12.16 13.82 -2.92
C GLY A 40 -12.79 15.13 -2.43
N LYS A 41 -13.76 15.03 -1.51
CA LYS A 41 -14.49 16.17 -0.91
C LYS A 41 -13.73 16.86 0.22
N SER A 42 -12.56 16.34 0.63
CA SER A 42 -11.83 16.88 1.78
C SER A 42 -11.19 18.26 1.55
N GLY A 43 -11.16 18.75 0.31
CA GLY A 43 -10.60 20.07 -0.02
C GLY A 43 -9.07 20.15 0.09
N MET A 44 -8.38 19.03 0.26
CA MET A 44 -6.91 18.95 0.44
C MET A 44 -6.13 18.92 -0.88
N GLY A 45 -6.73 19.40 -1.97
CA GLY A 45 -6.16 19.32 -3.31
C GLY A 45 -6.33 17.95 -4.00
N PRO A 46 -5.77 17.78 -5.21
CA PRO A 46 -5.92 16.54 -5.98
C PRO A 46 -5.25 15.34 -5.28
N PRO A 47 -5.74 14.10 -5.50
CA PRO A 47 -6.90 13.76 -6.32
C PRO A 47 -8.25 14.15 -5.66
N TYR A 48 -9.24 14.47 -6.50
CA TYR A 48 -10.60 14.85 -6.09
C TYR A 48 -11.60 13.69 -6.16
N SER A 49 -11.10 12.48 -6.38
CA SER A 49 -11.87 11.23 -6.42
C SER A 49 -10.94 10.05 -6.26
N ASP A 50 -11.48 8.90 -5.86
CA ASP A 50 -10.75 7.62 -5.84
C ASP A 50 -10.36 7.17 -7.25
N HIS A 51 -9.67 6.03 -7.33
CA HIS A 51 -9.25 5.41 -8.59
C HIS A 51 -10.40 5.03 -9.54
N ASN A 52 -11.64 4.93 -9.04
CA ASN A 52 -12.83 4.66 -9.84
C ASN A 52 -13.62 5.94 -10.22
N GLY A 53 -13.14 7.12 -9.80
CA GLY A 53 -13.80 8.40 -10.07
C GLY A 53 -14.91 8.77 -9.09
N ASN A 54 -15.03 8.08 -7.95
CA ASN A 54 -15.96 8.40 -6.87
C ASN A 54 -15.33 9.44 -5.91
N ASP A 55 -15.96 10.60 -5.78
CA ASP A 55 -15.49 11.72 -4.95
C ASP A 55 -15.79 11.54 -3.45
N SER A 56 -16.69 10.62 -3.11
CA SER A 56 -17.07 10.25 -1.75
C SER A 56 -16.29 9.06 -1.21
N ALA A 57 -15.68 8.26 -2.10
CA ALA A 57 -14.85 7.12 -1.75
C ALA A 57 -13.54 7.56 -1.07
N TYR A 58 -13.02 6.71 -0.21
CA TYR A 58 -11.87 6.99 0.62
C TYR A 58 -10.60 6.38 0.04
N PHE A 59 -9.49 7.09 0.24
CA PHE A 59 -8.17 6.65 -0.13
C PHE A 59 -7.14 7.18 0.87
N LEU A 60 -5.95 6.58 0.83
CA LEU A 60 -4.82 7.06 1.61
C LEU A 60 -4.06 8.15 0.87
N SER A 61 -3.72 9.21 1.60
CA SER A 61 -2.92 10.34 1.13
C SER A 61 -1.83 10.64 2.14
N LEU A 62 -0.69 11.14 1.68
CA LEU A 62 0.31 11.70 2.59
C LEU A 62 -0.22 13.01 3.18
N SER A 63 -0.04 13.18 4.49
CA SER A 63 -0.38 14.39 5.23
C SER A 63 0.63 15.49 4.91
N SER A 64 0.14 16.64 4.49
CA SER A 64 0.96 17.84 4.31
C SER A 64 1.30 18.54 5.63
N GLU A 65 0.65 18.16 6.74
CA GLU A 65 0.83 18.79 8.06
C GLU A 65 2.05 18.23 8.81
N MET A 66 2.50 17.04 8.43
CA MET A 66 3.72 16.46 8.96
C MET A 66 4.91 16.95 8.11
N GLN A 67 5.93 17.48 8.77
CA GLN A 67 7.27 17.74 8.17
C GLN A 67 7.99 16.45 7.74
N SER A 68 7.33 15.29 7.81
CA SER A 68 7.86 14.02 7.37
C SER A 68 7.98 14.02 5.85
N PHE A 69 9.21 14.07 5.35
CA PHE A 69 9.55 13.89 3.93
C PHE A 69 9.27 12.46 3.42
N SER A 70 8.88 11.53 4.29
CA SER A 70 8.56 10.14 3.97
C SER A 70 7.62 9.54 5.02
N ALA A 71 6.70 8.68 4.60
CA ALA A 71 5.86 7.86 5.47
C ALA A 71 5.82 6.43 4.95
N THR A 72 5.91 5.45 5.85
CA THR A 72 5.93 4.03 5.48
C THR A 72 4.61 3.37 5.88
N LEU A 73 4.07 2.59 4.95
CA LEU A 73 2.96 1.69 5.18
C LEU A 73 3.52 0.26 5.25
N ARG A 74 3.05 -0.56 6.18
CA ARG A 74 3.49 -1.96 6.31
C ARG A 74 2.32 -2.91 6.42
N THR A 75 2.42 -4.04 5.73
CA THR A 75 1.46 -5.13 5.82
C THR A 75 1.69 -6.00 7.06
N ASN A 76 0.73 -6.89 7.30
CA ASN A 76 0.89 -8.10 8.08
C ASN A 76 1.96 -9.01 7.44
N VAL A 77 2.40 -10.00 8.21
CA VAL A 77 3.37 -11.00 7.74
C VAL A 77 2.66 -11.98 6.81
N PHE A 78 3.10 -12.00 5.56
CA PHE A 78 2.69 -12.98 4.55
C PHE A 78 3.52 -14.27 4.65
N LEU A 79 2.90 -15.37 4.25
CA LEU A 79 3.55 -16.67 4.11
C LEU A 79 4.48 -16.73 2.89
N PRO A 80 5.49 -17.64 2.89
CA PRO A 80 6.34 -17.88 1.73
C PRO A 80 5.54 -18.18 0.45
N THR A 81 6.10 -17.80 -0.69
CA THR A 81 5.57 -18.10 -2.02
C THR A 81 6.35 -19.25 -2.65
N ASP A 82 5.68 -20.04 -3.48
CA ASP A 82 6.30 -21.05 -4.35
C ASP A 82 5.61 -21.06 -5.73
N GLU A 83 5.95 -22.02 -6.59
CA GLU A 83 5.39 -22.16 -7.94
C GLU A 83 3.86 -22.38 -7.94
N GLU A 84 3.30 -22.91 -6.85
CA GLU A 84 1.86 -23.14 -6.66
C GLU A 84 1.19 -21.99 -5.89
N HIS A 85 1.95 -21.22 -5.12
CA HIS A 85 1.50 -20.13 -4.24
C HIS A 85 2.11 -18.78 -4.67
N ILE A 86 1.64 -18.26 -5.81
CA ILE A 86 2.08 -16.95 -6.33
C ILE A 86 1.39 -15.81 -5.56
N CYS A 87 2.17 -14.87 -5.03
CA CYS A 87 1.64 -13.63 -4.46
C CYS A 87 1.78 -12.48 -5.44
N GLN A 88 0.66 -11.86 -5.80
CA GLN A 88 0.61 -10.62 -6.56
C GLN A 88 -0.11 -9.54 -5.75
N ILE A 89 0.51 -8.37 -5.67
CA ILE A 89 -0.05 -7.20 -5.00
C ILE A 89 -0.33 -6.16 -6.08
N THR A 90 -1.61 -5.90 -6.31
CA THR A 90 -2.05 -4.82 -7.20
C THR A 90 -2.50 -3.64 -6.37
N PHE A 91 -1.95 -2.47 -6.64
CA PHE A 91 -2.33 -1.24 -5.96
C PHE A 91 -2.53 -0.09 -6.95
N HIS A 92 -3.47 0.78 -6.59
CA HIS A 92 -3.74 2.01 -7.30
C HIS A 92 -3.10 3.17 -6.55
N TYR A 93 -2.35 4.01 -7.26
CA TYR A 93 -1.61 5.10 -6.67
C TYR A 93 -1.68 6.36 -7.51
N TRP A 94 -1.51 7.50 -6.84
CA TRP A 94 -1.43 8.81 -7.46
C TRP A 94 -0.23 9.54 -6.86
N VAL A 95 0.70 9.98 -7.70
CA VAL A 95 1.83 10.81 -7.28
C VAL A 95 1.69 12.17 -7.95
N SER A 96 1.64 13.23 -7.14
CA SER A 96 1.55 14.60 -7.67
C SER A 96 2.90 15.06 -8.24
N GLN A 97 2.85 16.08 -9.11
CA GLN A 97 4.02 16.66 -9.78
C GLN A 97 5.09 17.24 -8.82
N MET A 98 4.81 17.42 -7.53
CA MET A 98 5.75 17.97 -6.54
C MET A 98 6.75 16.94 -5.99
N SER A 99 7.38 16.14 -6.86
CA SER A 99 8.52 15.26 -6.53
C SER A 99 8.28 14.27 -5.38
N GLY A 100 7.17 13.52 -5.44
CA GLY A 100 6.98 12.34 -4.61
C GLY A 100 7.60 11.09 -5.26
N THR A 101 8.17 10.20 -4.45
CA THR A 101 8.55 8.84 -4.87
C THR A 101 7.76 7.85 -4.03
N LEU A 102 7.02 6.96 -4.69
CA LEU A 102 6.40 5.81 -4.04
C LEU A 102 7.32 4.61 -4.22
N MET A 103 7.63 3.92 -3.12
CA MET A 103 8.46 2.73 -3.09
C MET A 103 7.69 1.60 -2.42
N VAL A 104 7.81 0.41 -2.97
CA VAL A 104 7.36 -0.84 -2.36
C VAL A 104 8.60 -1.61 -1.95
N GLY A 105 8.72 -1.82 -0.64
CA GLY A 105 9.79 -2.59 -0.04
C GLY A 105 9.36 -4.03 0.21
N LEU A 106 10.33 -4.94 0.29
CA LEU A 106 10.14 -6.29 0.78
C LEU A 106 11.09 -6.50 1.96
N GLN A 107 10.53 -6.82 3.11
CA GLN A 107 11.29 -7.20 4.30
C GLN A 107 11.05 -8.68 4.57
N LYS A 108 12.09 -9.51 4.44
CA LYS A 108 12.02 -10.93 4.79
C LYS A 108 12.16 -11.09 6.30
N GLN A 109 11.62 -12.16 6.87
CA GLN A 109 11.70 -12.41 8.31
C GLN A 109 13.14 -12.64 8.81
N SER A 110 14.01 -13.21 7.96
CA SER A 110 15.40 -13.50 8.27
C SER A 110 16.33 -12.29 8.14
N GLU A 111 15.89 -11.23 7.46
CA GLU A 111 16.69 -10.06 7.15
C GLU A 111 16.03 -8.78 7.68
N ASP A 112 16.76 -7.96 8.44
CA ASP A 112 16.22 -6.66 8.89
C ASP A 112 16.26 -5.58 7.79
N ASN A 113 16.88 -5.85 6.64
CA ASN A 113 16.92 -4.93 5.51
C ASN A 113 15.58 -4.90 4.76
N ILE A 114 15.26 -3.75 4.21
CA ILE A 114 14.14 -3.60 3.27
C ILE A 114 14.74 -3.57 1.87
N THR A 115 14.36 -4.55 1.05
CA THR A 115 14.75 -4.59 -0.36
C THR A 115 13.71 -3.85 -1.19
N ASN A 116 14.12 -2.85 -1.96
CA ASN A 116 13.22 -2.19 -2.89
C ASN A 116 12.89 -3.12 -4.07
N ILE A 117 11.62 -3.46 -4.23
CA ILE A 117 11.14 -4.34 -5.31
C ILE A 117 10.38 -3.58 -6.40
N TRP A 118 9.91 -2.37 -6.10
CA TRP A 118 9.24 -1.51 -7.05
C TRP A 118 9.31 -0.06 -6.59
N GLN A 119 9.51 0.86 -7.52
CA GLN A 119 9.42 2.29 -7.25
C GLN A 119 8.85 3.03 -8.46
N ASP A 120 8.13 4.11 -8.20
CA ASP A 120 7.77 5.10 -9.21
C ASP A 120 7.97 6.50 -8.65
N SER A 121 8.64 7.34 -9.43
CA SER A 121 8.82 8.77 -9.15
C SER A 121 7.82 9.53 -10.01
N GLY A 122 7.02 10.40 -9.39
CA GLY A 122 5.91 11.09 -10.06
C GLY A 122 6.28 11.63 -11.45
N GLU A 123 5.63 11.10 -12.48
CA GLU A 123 5.69 11.65 -13.83
C GLU A 123 4.69 12.81 -13.98
N LEU A 124 4.79 13.58 -15.07
CA LEU A 124 3.96 14.76 -15.37
C LEU A 124 2.43 14.50 -15.53
N GLN A 125 1.94 13.34 -15.11
CA GLN A 125 0.57 12.90 -15.31
C GLN A 125 -0.19 12.86 -13.97
N ASN A 126 -1.08 13.83 -13.79
CA ASN A 126 -2.02 13.92 -12.67
C ASN A 126 -3.17 12.91 -12.85
N GLN A 127 -2.87 11.62 -12.72
CA GLN A 127 -3.87 10.56 -12.87
C GLN A 127 -3.57 9.36 -11.96
N TRP A 128 -4.62 8.58 -11.67
CA TRP A 128 -4.48 7.30 -10.99
C TRP A 128 -3.75 6.32 -11.90
N LYS A 129 -2.71 5.67 -11.36
CA LYS A 129 -1.99 4.57 -11.99
C LYS A 129 -2.25 3.28 -11.22
N ALA A 130 -2.16 2.14 -11.90
CA ALA A 130 -2.20 0.83 -11.28
C ALA A 130 -0.86 0.15 -11.50
N SER A 131 -0.30 -0.46 -10.46
CA SER A 131 0.87 -1.32 -10.57
C SER A 131 0.57 -2.66 -9.94
N THR A 132 1.16 -3.71 -10.51
CA THR A 132 1.11 -5.07 -9.96
C THR A 132 2.53 -5.55 -9.73
N VAL A 133 2.83 -5.89 -8.48
CA VAL A 133 4.13 -6.41 -8.07
C VAL A 133 3.96 -7.88 -7.72
N THR A 134 4.77 -8.73 -8.34
CA THR A 134 4.81 -10.15 -8.01
C THR A 134 5.89 -10.38 -6.97
N ILE A 135 5.52 -10.97 -5.83
CA ILE A 135 6.44 -11.26 -4.74
C ILE A 135 6.94 -12.69 -4.88
N ASN A 136 8.26 -12.86 -4.77
CA ASN A 136 8.89 -14.16 -4.66
C ASN A 136 9.78 -14.17 -3.41
N SER A 137 9.37 -14.93 -2.39
CA SER A 137 10.09 -15.11 -1.14
C SER A 137 9.91 -16.53 -0.62
N THR A 138 11.02 -17.22 -0.36
CA THR A 138 11.04 -18.56 0.25
C THR A 138 10.83 -18.54 1.76
N GLU A 139 10.72 -17.34 2.35
CA GLU A 139 10.52 -17.12 3.78
C GLU A 139 9.34 -16.17 4.00
N LYS A 140 8.82 -16.09 5.24
CA LYS A 140 7.79 -15.11 5.60
C LYS A 140 8.28 -13.69 5.34
N TYR A 141 7.40 -12.80 4.91
CA TYR A 141 7.78 -11.44 4.54
C TYR A 141 6.71 -10.41 4.88
N LYS A 142 7.10 -9.13 4.89
CA LYS A 142 6.24 -7.96 4.95
C LYS A 142 6.51 -7.07 3.74
N VAL A 143 5.49 -6.34 3.32
CA VAL A 143 5.55 -5.36 2.22
C VAL A 143 5.25 -3.96 2.76
#